data_AF-A0A090A0Q0-F1
#
_entry.id   AF-A0A090A0Q0-F1
#
_cell.length_a   1.000
_cell.length_b   1.000
_cell.length_c   1.000
_cell.angle_alpha   90.00
_cell.angle_beta   90.00
_cell.angle_gamma   90.00
#
_symmetry.space_group_name_H-M   'P 1'
#
loop_
_entity.id
_entity.type
_entity.pdbx_description
1 polymer ?
#
loop_
_entity_poly.entity_id
_entity_poly.type
_entity_poly.pdbx_seq_one_letter_code
_entity_poly.pdbx_strand_id
1 'polypeptide(L)'
;MGSAYSSSGIFSLSSSTIVCSTPGPTTSHITIFSHQSLSNSCLCPSSPKFVRANLQRLVKSTFSLPISSAAASLPSNLNCVRVEEMETEKAEDYVDPIRNPHSTDPELIQTMAYEALVWSSLHGFVVGDRNSQRSGKVPGVGLVHAPFSLLPMPFPEVHWTHACEIAPIFNELIDRVSLDGKFLQDSLARTKKVDEFTSRLLDIHSKMLEINKKEEVRLGLHRSDYMLDEQTKSLLQIELNTISSSFPGLSSLVSELHRMLLHQFKHRLSMNPESIPRNYAVNGFALALSKAWTEYNNQRGVIMVVVQPEERNMYDQHWLCTVLKEIHQVKSIRKTLAEIEAEGELQADGTLVVGGEIIAVVYFRAGYAPTDYPSESEWKARLLIEQSDAIKCPSIAYHLAGTKKIQQELAKSEVLERFLENKDDIAKLRKCFAGLWSLDDSSIIKEAIERPGLYVMKPQREGGGNNIYGNDVKETLLRLQQQQEAGTNEDAAYILMQRIFPAVSPAILIRDGIYHKEQTVSELGVYGAYLRNKTKVIMNEHCGYLMRTKVSSSNEGGVAAGYAVLDSIYLV
;
A
#
# COMPACT_ATOMS: atom_id res chain seq x y z
N MET A 1 59.34 3.24 -4.48
CA MET A 1 59.71 1.84 -4.14
C MET A 1 58.49 1.00 -4.51
N GLY A 2 58.37 0.41 -5.70
CA GLY A 2 59.20 -0.67 -6.26
C GLY A 2 58.73 -1.99 -5.62
N SER A 3 57.89 -2.82 -6.25
CA SER A 3 58.27 -3.68 -7.36
C SER A 3 57.06 -4.38 -7.99
N ALA A 4 57.13 -4.57 -9.30
CA ALA A 4 56.27 -5.38 -10.14
C ALA A 4 56.86 -6.79 -10.30
N TYR A 5 56.02 -7.78 -10.65
CA TYR A 5 56.42 -8.86 -11.56
C TYR A 5 55.25 -9.26 -12.46
N SER A 6 55.53 -9.22 -13.75
CA SER A 6 54.78 -9.78 -14.87
C SER A 6 55.38 -11.14 -15.22
N SER A 7 54.59 -12.10 -15.70
CA SER A 7 54.90 -12.76 -16.98
C SER A 7 53.74 -13.62 -17.51
N SER A 8 53.60 -13.46 -18.82
CA SER A 8 52.72 -14.08 -19.81
C SER A 8 53.11 -15.52 -20.20
N GLY A 9 52.14 -16.28 -20.72
CA GLY A 9 52.37 -17.52 -21.47
C GLY A 9 51.21 -17.84 -22.43
N ILE A 10 51.47 -17.68 -23.72
CA ILE A 10 50.64 -18.04 -24.89
C ILE A 10 50.80 -19.54 -25.18
N PHE A 11 49.74 -20.25 -25.60
CA PHE A 11 49.80 -21.25 -26.69
C PHE A 11 48.40 -21.56 -27.26
N SER A 12 48.39 -21.77 -28.58
CA SER A 12 47.25 -21.88 -29.48
C SER A 12 46.95 -23.33 -29.91
N LEU A 13 45.72 -23.51 -30.42
CA LEU A 13 45.26 -24.49 -31.44
C LEU A 13 45.33 -26.00 -31.16
N SER A 14 44.17 -26.66 -31.16
CA SER A 14 43.78 -27.53 -32.28
C SER A 14 42.31 -27.94 -32.23
N SER A 15 41.71 -27.94 -33.41
CA SER A 15 40.39 -28.41 -33.79
C SER A 15 40.40 -29.92 -34.02
N SER A 16 39.28 -30.60 -33.74
CA SER A 16 38.95 -31.87 -34.42
C SER A 16 37.45 -32.07 -34.48
N THR A 17 36.96 -32.14 -35.72
CA THR A 17 35.63 -32.49 -36.18
C THR A 17 35.38 -33.99 -36.04
N ILE A 18 34.21 -34.44 -35.54
CA ILE A 18 33.62 -35.75 -35.92
C ILE A 18 32.10 -35.60 -36.07
N VAL A 19 31.61 -36.14 -37.18
CA VAL A 19 30.23 -36.13 -37.71
C VAL A 19 29.59 -37.52 -37.55
N CYS A 20 28.27 -37.51 -37.27
CA CYS A 20 27.19 -38.50 -37.47
C CYS A 20 27.39 -40.00 -37.17
N SER A 21 26.40 -40.58 -36.46
CA SER A 21 25.51 -41.61 -37.04
C SER A 21 24.36 -42.01 -36.10
N THR A 22 23.15 -42.14 -36.67
CA THR A 22 21.92 -42.71 -36.10
C THR A 22 22.01 -44.23 -35.88
N PRO A 23 21.06 -44.82 -35.13
CA PRO A 23 20.28 -45.88 -35.78
C PRO A 23 18.77 -45.88 -35.42
N GLY A 24 17.95 -46.22 -36.42
CA GLY A 24 16.56 -46.66 -36.27
C GLY A 24 16.45 -48.20 -36.18
N PRO A 25 15.26 -48.79 -36.43
CA PRO A 25 14.48 -49.51 -35.43
C PRO A 25 14.51 -51.04 -35.57
N THR A 26 14.15 -51.77 -34.50
CA THR A 26 13.80 -53.20 -34.57
C THR A 26 12.50 -53.50 -33.83
N THR A 27 11.59 -54.11 -34.58
CA THR A 27 10.30 -54.70 -34.23
C THR A 27 10.45 -56.05 -33.52
N SER A 28 9.54 -56.40 -32.60
CA SER A 28 8.86 -57.72 -32.57
C SER A 28 7.83 -57.87 -31.42
N HIS A 29 6.61 -58.23 -31.86
CA HIS A 29 5.63 -59.17 -31.28
C HIS A 29 4.96 -58.96 -29.90
N ILE A 30 3.75 -58.39 -30.02
CA ILE A 30 2.44 -58.81 -29.48
C ILE A 30 2.41 -60.15 -28.71
N THR A 31 1.80 -60.13 -27.51
CA THR A 31 0.89 -61.19 -27.07
C THR A 31 -0.31 -60.56 -26.36
N ILE A 32 -1.50 -60.81 -26.90
CA ILE A 32 -2.82 -60.45 -26.37
C ILE A 32 -3.28 -61.59 -25.48
N PHE A 33 -3.79 -61.27 -24.28
CA PHE A 33 -4.84 -62.05 -23.63
C PHE A 33 -5.88 -61.10 -23.05
N SER A 34 -7.12 -61.27 -23.54
CA SER A 34 -8.39 -60.85 -22.95
C SER A 34 -8.59 -61.62 -21.61
N HIS A 35 -9.37 -61.19 -20.61
CA HIS A 35 -10.75 -60.70 -20.66
C HIS A 35 -11.17 -60.25 -19.24
N GLN A 36 -12.26 -59.49 -19.19
CA GLN A 36 -13.24 -59.31 -18.11
C GLN A 36 -13.18 -58.04 -17.24
N SER A 37 -14.19 -57.22 -17.54
CA SER A 37 -14.79 -56.15 -16.76
C SER A 37 -15.16 -56.59 -15.35
N LEU A 38 -14.73 -55.81 -14.36
CA LEU A 38 -15.51 -55.56 -13.15
C LEU A 38 -15.58 -54.06 -12.92
N SER A 39 -16.78 -53.54 -13.15
CA SER A 39 -17.23 -52.23 -12.72
C SER A 39 -17.02 -52.05 -11.22
N ASN A 40 -16.28 -51.00 -10.83
CA ASN A 40 -16.49 -50.34 -9.56
C ASN A 40 -16.22 -48.84 -9.75
N SER A 41 -17.32 -48.11 -9.85
CA SER A 41 -17.39 -46.67 -9.82
C SER A 41 -16.97 -46.13 -8.46
N CYS A 42 -15.72 -45.67 -8.33
CA CYS A 42 -15.35 -44.71 -7.29
C CYS A 42 -15.34 -43.31 -7.92
N LEU A 43 -16.49 -42.64 -7.87
CA LEU A 43 -16.60 -41.21 -8.07
C LEU A 43 -15.89 -40.51 -6.90
N CYS A 44 -14.65 -40.06 -7.12
CA CYS A 44 -14.06 -39.01 -6.30
C CYS A 44 -14.62 -37.66 -6.77
N PRO A 45 -15.40 -36.93 -5.95
CA PRO A 45 -15.73 -35.55 -6.27
C PRO A 45 -14.50 -34.70 -5.94
N SER A 46 -13.77 -34.30 -6.98
CA SER A 46 -12.92 -33.10 -6.93
C SER A 46 -13.71 -31.96 -6.28
N SER A 47 -13.16 -31.33 -5.24
CA SER A 47 -13.89 -30.42 -4.35
C SER A 47 -13.57 -28.93 -4.62
N PRO A 48 -14.21 -28.27 -5.61
CA PRO A 48 -14.24 -26.81 -5.72
C PRO A 48 -15.25 -26.15 -4.75
N LYS A 49 -15.94 -26.93 -3.90
CA LYS A 49 -16.96 -26.42 -2.97
C LYS A 49 -16.38 -25.78 -1.70
N PHE A 50 -15.20 -26.19 -1.24
CA PHE A 50 -14.62 -25.68 0.01
C PHE A 50 -14.01 -24.29 -0.16
N VAL A 51 -13.27 -24.06 -1.26
CA VAL A 51 -12.70 -22.75 -1.61
C VAL A 51 -13.80 -21.73 -1.89
N ARG A 52 -14.83 -22.13 -2.64
CA ARG A 52 -16.01 -21.28 -2.90
C ARG A 52 -16.76 -20.94 -1.61
N ALA A 53 -16.82 -21.83 -0.63
CA ALA A 53 -17.46 -21.57 0.66
C ALA A 53 -16.68 -20.57 1.53
N ASN A 54 -15.34 -20.62 1.56
CA ASN A 54 -14.52 -19.65 2.30
C ASN A 54 -14.53 -18.27 1.63
N LEU A 55 -14.43 -18.19 0.30
CA LEU A 55 -14.65 -16.94 -0.43
C LEU A 55 -16.08 -16.43 -0.25
N GLN A 56 -17.11 -17.29 -0.35
CA GLN A 56 -18.50 -16.88 -0.11
C GLN A 56 -18.77 -16.49 1.35
N ARG A 57 -18.02 -17.00 2.33
CA ARG A 57 -18.16 -16.61 3.74
C ARG A 57 -17.49 -15.26 4.02
N LEU A 58 -16.35 -14.98 3.38
CA LEU A 58 -15.76 -13.63 3.32
C LEU A 58 -16.68 -12.64 2.58
N VAL A 59 -17.37 -13.09 1.52
CA VAL A 59 -18.27 -12.28 0.68
C VAL A 59 -19.65 -12.04 1.33
N LYS A 60 -20.22 -13.04 2.02
CA LYS A 60 -21.52 -12.88 2.72
C LYS A 60 -21.42 -11.99 3.96
N SER A 61 -20.25 -11.87 4.59
CA SER A 61 -20.03 -10.89 5.67
C SER A 61 -19.76 -9.48 5.13
N THR A 62 -19.55 -9.28 3.82
CA THR A 62 -19.24 -7.97 3.21
C THR A 62 -20.40 -7.35 2.43
N PHE A 63 -21.42 -8.12 2.01
CA PHE A 63 -22.63 -7.58 1.37
C PHE A 63 -23.78 -7.35 2.36
N SER A 64 -23.65 -6.31 3.18
CA SER A 64 -24.79 -5.66 3.84
C SER A 64 -24.47 -4.17 4.05
N LEU A 65 -24.54 -3.39 2.98
CA LEU A 65 -24.58 -1.93 3.07
C LEU A 65 -26.03 -1.51 3.38
N PRO A 66 -26.30 -0.74 4.44
CA PRO A 66 -27.63 -0.16 4.64
C PRO A 66 -27.81 1.02 3.67
N ILE A 67 -28.75 0.88 2.74
CA ILE A 67 -29.28 2.00 1.96
C ILE A 67 -30.15 2.82 2.90
N SER A 68 -29.60 3.91 3.47
CA SER A 68 -30.39 4.88 4.23
C SER A 68 -30.97 5.93 3.28
N SER A 69 -32.24 5.78 2.91
CA SER A 69 -33.03 6.85 2.31
C SER A 69 -33.51 7.80 3.40
N ALA A 70 -32.88 8.97 3.51
CA ALA A 70 -33.36 10.05 4.37
C ALA A 70 -34.56 10.75 3.70
N ALA A 71 -35.76 10.57 4.25
CA ALA A 71 -36.91 11.42 4.00
C ALA A 71 -37.16 12.28 5.25
N ALA A 72 -37.24 13.59 5.03
CA ALA A 72 -37.39 14.61 6.06
C ALA A 72 -38.80 14.62 6.68
N SER A 73 -38.88 14.81 8.01
CA SER A 73 -40.05 15.39 8.67
C SER A 73 -39.62 16.15 9.94
N LEU A 74 -40.03 17.42 10.00
CA LEU A 74 -39.81 18.42 11.06
C LEU A 74 -40.61 18.13 12.35
N PRO A 75 -40.28 18.79 13.49
CA PRO A 75 -40.58 18.30 14.84
C PRO A 75 -41.85 18.91 15.45
N SER A 76 -42.39 18.26 16.48
CA SER A 76 -43.39 18.87 17.36
C SER A 76 -43.23 18.46 18.83
N ASN A 77 -43.22 19.50 19.65
CA ASN A 77 -43.67 19.60 21.05
C ASN A 77 -42.72 19.21 22.20
N LEU A 78 -42.26 20.29 22.84
CA LEU A 78 -41.90 20.45 24.24
C LEU A 78 -42.82 19.68 25.18
N ASN A 79 -42.24 19.06 26.20
CA ASN A 79 -42.75 19.14 27.56
C ASN A 79 -41.62 19.11 28.59
N CYS A 80 -41.67 20.09 29.47
CA CYS A 80 -40.77 20.37 30.57
C CYS A 80 -41.10 19.45 31.75
N VAL A 81 -40.11 18.74 32.30
CA VAL A 81 -40.22 18.08 33.61
C VAL A 81 -38.95 18.34 34.42
N ARG A 82 -39.21 18.92 35.59
CA ARG A 82 -38.40 19.17 36.80
C ARG A 82 -37.05 18.44 36.96
N VAL A 83 -36.07 19.24 37.38
CA VAL A 83 -34.78 18.85 37.96
C VAL A 83 -35.00 18.38 39.41
N GLU A 84 -34.58 17.15 39.71
CA GLU A 84 -34.28 16.70 41.06
C GLU A 84 -32.78 16.44 41.17
N GLU A 85 -32.17 16.95 42.24
CA GLU A 85 -30.77 16.76 42.60
C GLU A 85 -30.50 15.28 42.86
N MET A 86 -29.50 14.71 42.18
CA MET A 86 -28.98 13.38 42.51
C MET A 86 -27.53 13.47 42.97
N GLU A 87 -27.34 12.85 44.11
CA GLU A 87 -26.14 12.75 44.92
C GLU A 87 -24.95 12.16 44.14
N THR A 88 -23.75 12.55 44.57
CA THR A 88 -22.46 12.05 44.10
C THR A 88 -22.38 10.52 44.16
N GLU A 89 -22.52 9.87 43.01
CA GLU A 89 -22.16 8.47 42.83
C GLU A 89 -20.64 8.32 42.76
N LYS A 90 -20.20 7.29 43.49
CA LYS A 90 -18.81 6.91 43.72
C LYS A 90 -18.12 6.59 42.40
N ALA A 91 -16.84 6.92 42.33
CA ALA A 91 -15.93 6.50 41.27
C ALA A 91 -16.14 5.02 40.92
N GLU A 92 -16.72 4.77 39.75
CA GLU A 92 -16.69 3.46 39.13
C GLU A 92 -15.23 3.10 38.85
N ASP A 93 -14.83 1.91 39.28
CA ASP A 93 -13.52 1.34 39.01
C ASP A 93 -13.20 1.46 37.51
N TYR A 94 -12.15 2.20 37.18
CA TYR A 94 -11.63 2.32 35.82
C TYR A 94 -11.06 0.95 35.41
N VAL A 95 -11.88 0.11 34.80
CA VAL A 95 -11.45 -1.15 34.20
C VAL A 95 -10.58 -0.80 33.00
N ASP A 96 -9.27 -1.02 33.11
CA ASP A 96 -8.33 -0.90 31.99
C ASP A 96 -8.87 -1.72 30.80
N PRO A 97 -9.33 -1.08 29.72
CA PRO A 97 -10.16 -1.76 28.71
C PRO A 97 -9.40 -2.84 27.94
N ILE A 98 -8.07 -2.82 28.00
CA ILE A 98 -7.20 -3.80 27.33
C ILE A 98 -6.06 -4.20 28.26
N ARG A 99 -6.15 -5.42 28.80
CA ARG A 99 -5.09 -6.03 29.61
C ARG A 99 -3.75 -5.97 28.86
N ASN A 100 -2.72 -5.43 29.50
CA ASN A 100 -1.36 -5.38 28.96
C ASN A 100 -0.94 -6.75 28.38
N PRO A 101 -0.67 -6.86 27.06
CA PRO A 101 -0.32 -8.12 26.41
C PRO A 101 0.89 -8.83 27.02
N HIS A 102 1.85 -8.08 27.60
CA HIS A 102 3.04 -8.66 28.24
C HIS A 102 2.71 -9.40 29.54
N SER A 103 1.58 -9.08 30.19
CA SER A 103 1.06 -9.76 31.38
C SER A 103 0.32 -11.07 31.07
N THR A 104 0.16 -11.40 29.79
CA THR A 104 -0.50 -12.64 29.35
C THR A 104 0.38 -13.83 29.72
N ASP A 105 -0.28 -14.87 30.23
CA ASP A 105 0.29 -16.18 30.54
C ASP A 105 1.13 -16.70 29.35
N PRO A 106 2.43 -17.06 29.55
CA PRO A 106 3.29 -17.53 28.47
C PRO A 106 2.73 -18.75 27.72
N GLU A 107 2.07 -19.68 28.41
CA GLU A 107 1.45 -20.86 27.77
C GLU A 107 0.30 -20.45 26.85
N LEU A 108 -0.52 -19.47 27.26
CA LEU A 108 -1.53 -18.87 26.40
C LEU A 108 -0.91 -18.18 25.17
N ILE A 109 0.15 -17.39 25.36
CA ILE A 109 0.84 -16.73 24.23
C ILE A 109 1.32 -17.78 23.23
N GLN A 110 1.96 -18.84 23.70
CA GLN A 110 2.46 -19.91 22.83
C GLN A 110 1.32 -20.62 22.10
N THR A 111 0.20 -20.88 22.77
CA THR A 111 -1.00 -21.46 22.17
C THR A 111 -1.57 -20.54 21.08
N MET A 112 -1.76 -19.25 21.37
CA MET A 112 -2.26 -18.29 20.39
C MET A 112 -1.32 -18.12 19.21
N ALA A 113 -0.01 -18.05 19.45
CA ALA A 113 0.99 -17.94 18.39
C ALA A 113 0.95 -19.16 17.46
N TYR A 114 0.84 -20.38 18.01
CA TYR A 114 0.68 -21.60 17.21
C TYR A 114 -0.58 -21.55 16.33
N GLU A 115 -1.74 -21.23 16.91
CA GLU A 115 -3.00 -21.11 16.17
C GLU A 115 -2.93 -20.03 15.08
N ALA A 116 -2.29 -18.89 15.38
CA ALA A 116 -2.11 -17.81 14.42
C ALA A 116 -1.22 -18.22 13.23
N LEU A 117 -0.14 -18.97 13.48
CA LEU A 117 0.74 -19.49 12.44
C LEU A 117 0.04 -20.53 11.56
N VAL A 118 -0.76 -21.43 12.16
CA VAL A 118 -1.59 -22.39 11.44
C VAL A 118 -2.61 -21.66 10.57
N TRP A 119 -3.35 -20.71 11.15
CA TRP A 119 -4.34 -19.93 10.42
C TRP A 119 -3.71 -19.18 9.25
N SER A 120 -2.55 -18.53 9.47
CA SER A 120 -1.83 -17.79 8.44
C SER A 120 -1.47 -18.67 7.24
N SER A 121 -1.03 -19.90 7.53
CA SER A 121 -0.67 -20.90 6.51
C SER A 121 -1.89 -21.38 5.72
N LEU A 122 -3.02 -21.60 6.39
CA LEU A 122 -4.26 -22.08 5.76
C LEU A 122 -5.01 -21.02 4.95
N HIS A 123 -4.83 -19.74 5.28
CA HIS A 123 -5.58 -18.62 4.70
C HIS A 123 -4.74 -17.73 3.79
N GLY A 124 -3.53 -18.14 3.43
CA GLY A 124 -2.68 -17.39 2.49
C GLY A 124 -2.23 -16.03 3.01
N PHE A 125 -2.09 -15.88 4.34
CA PHE A 125 -1.48 -14.71 4.96
C PHE A 125 0.05 -14.88 4.97
N VAL A 126 0.62 -14.86 3.77
CA VAL A 126 2.02 -15.24 3.51
C VAL A 126 2.73 -14.26 2.59
N VAL A 127 4.05 -14.25 2.70
CA VAL A 127 4.98 -13.56 1.79
C VAL A 127 6.08 -14.53 1.36
N GLY A 128 6.85 -14.15 0.35
CA GLY A 128 8.11 -14.82 0.04
C GLY A 128 9.15 -14.58 1.13
N ASP A 129 9.80 -15.65 1.60
CA ASP A 129 10.88 -15.58 2.59
C ASP A 129 12.10 -14.88 2.00
N ARG A 130 12.63 -13.88 2.71
CA ARG A 130 13.86 -13.15 2.35
C ARG A 130 15.09 -14.05 2.20
N ASN A 131 15.14 -15.16 2.94
CA ASN A 131 16.23 -16.13 2.91
C ASN A 131 16.14 -17.09 1.72
N SER A 132 15.01 -17.10 1.00
CA SER A 132 14.84 -17.86 -0.23
C SER A 132 15.04 -16.97 -1.45
N GLN A 133 16.06 -17.27 -2.26
CA GLN A 133 16.36 -16.52 -3.48
C GLN A 133 15.24 -16.58 -4.53
N ARG A 134 14.41 -17.63 -4.50
CA ARG A 134 13.34 -17.84 -5.49
C ARG A 134 11.98 -17.28 -5.07
N SER A 135 11.81 -16.91 -3.80
CA SER A 135 10.50 -16.58 -3.21
C SER A 135 9.87 -15.30 -3.76
N GLY A 136 10.67 -14.39 -4.32
CA GLY A 136 10.20 -13.19 -5.00
C GLY A 136 9.89 -13.38 -6.49
N LYS A 137 10.18 -14.54 -7.08
CA LYS A 137 10.00 -14.81 -8.52
C LYS A 137 9.06 -15.98 -8.80
N VAL A 138 9.09 -17.00 -7.95
CA VAL A 138 8.37 -18.26 -8.17
C VAL A 138 7.28 -18.38 -7.10
N PRO A 139 5.99 -18.32 -7.47
CA PRO A 139 4.89 -18.54 -6.53
C PRO A 139 4.95 -19.94 -5.91
N GLY A 140 4.54 -20.06 -4.64
CA GLY A 140 4.39 -21.34 -3.94
C GLY A 140 5.68 -21.95 -3.39
N VAL A 141 6.83 -21.29 -3.51
CA VAL A 141 8.10 -21.77 -2.94
C VAL A 141 8.71 -20.77 -1.97
N GLY A 142 9.33 -21.26 -0.90
CA GLY A 142 9.96 -20.43 0.12
C GLY A 142 8.97 -19.44 0.74
N LEU A 143 7.80 -19.94 1.16
CA LEU A 143 6.77 -19.15 1.81
C LEU A 143 7.06 -19.02 3.30
N VAL A 144 6.76 -17.84 3.85
CA VAL A 144 6.71 -17.59 5.29
C VAL A 144 5.44 -16.78 5.59
N HIS A 145 4.89 -16.89 6.79
CA HIS A 145 3.80 -16.02 7.20
C HIS A 145 4.22 -14.55 7.08
N ALA A 146 3.29 -13.66 6.73
CA ALA A 146 3.57 -12.23 6.80
C ALA A 146 3.85 -11.84 8.27
N PRO A 147 4.83 -10.98 8.58
CA PRO A 147 5.05 -10.52 9.96
C PRO A 147 3.82 -9.82 10.54
N PHE A 148 3.40 -10.16 11.77
CA PHE A 148 2.18 -9.60 12.37
C PHE A 148 2.28 -9.36 13.89
N SER A 149 1.48 -8.46 14.44
CA SER A 149 1.20 -8.40 15.89
C SER A 149 0.23 -9.53 16.26
N LEU A 150 0.40 -10.20 17.39
CA LEU A 150 -0.44 -11.33 17.79
C LEU A 150 -1.86 -10.91 18.22
N LEU A 151 -1.99 -9.69 18.75
CA LEU A 151 -3.24 -9.11 19.23
C LEU A 151 -3.41 -7.71 18.62
N PRO A 152 -4.66 -7.26 18.38
CA PRO A 152 -4.92 -5.98 17.76
C PRO A 152 -4.53 -4.80 18.65
N MET A 153 -4.13 -3.71 18.01
CA MET A 153 -3.74 -2.46 18.69
C MET A 153 -4.97 -1.67 19.17
N PRO A 154 -5.05 -1.28 20.47
CA PRO A 154 -6.01 -0.28 20.95
C PRO A 154 -6.02 0.99 20.09
N PHE A 155 -7.19 1.46 19.67
CA PHE A 155 -7.28 2.71 18.92
C PHE A 155 -8.61 3.45 19.21
N PRO A 156 -8.59 4.74 19.57
CA PRO A 156 -9.82 5.45 19.92
C PRO A 156 -10.80 5.57 18.73
N GLU A 157 -12.06 5.19 18.95
CA GLU A 157 -13.08 5.16 17.88
C GLU A 157 -13.29 6.53 17.22
N VAL A 158 -13.20 7.61 17.99
CA VAL A 158 -13.32 8.98 17.49
C VAL A 158 -12.27 9.32 16.42
N HIS A 159 -11.03 8.85 16.59
CA HIS A 159 -9.96 9.10 15.62
C HIS A 159 -10.09 8.19 14.41
N TRP A 160 -10.54 6.95 14.59
CA TRP A 160 -10.82 6.03 13.48
C TRP A 160 -11.91 6.58 12.58
N THR A 161 -13.03 7.03 13.16
CA THR A 161 -14.14 7.66 12.44
C THR A 161 -13.66 8.90 11.69
N HIS A 162 -12.88 9.77 12.33
CA HIS A 162 -12.32 10.95 11.69
C HIS A 162 -11.42 10.61 10.47
N ALA A 163 -10.58 9.59 10.59
CA ALA A 163 -9.72 9.13 9.49
C ALA A 163 -10.55 8.61 8.31
N CYS A 164 -11.63 7.86 8.60
CA CYS A 164 -12.56 7.36 7.58
C CYS A 164 -13.32 8.50 6.87
N GLU A 165 -13.75 9.52 7.62
CA GLU A 165 -14.44 10.69 7.06
C GLU A 165 -13.55 11.52 6.13
N ILE A 166 -12.25 11.61 6.41
CA ILE A 166 -11.31 12.41 5.61
C ILE A 166 -10.89 11.70 4.32
N ALA A 167 -10.91 10.36 4.27
CA ALA A 167 -10.49 9.61 3.07
C ALA A 167 -11.15 10.07 1.75
N PRO A 168 -12.50 10.23 1.65
CA PRO A 168 -13.11 10.73 0.42
C PRO A 168 -12.78 12.20 0.11
N ILE A 169 -12.40 12.98 1.12
CA ILE A 169 -11.96 14.37 0.94
C ILE A 169 -10.55 14.38 0.31
N PHE A 170 -9.63 13.55 0.80
CA PHE A 170 -8.30 13.39 0.18
C PHE A 170 -8.38 12.88 -1.25
N ASN A 171 -9.27 11.92 -1.53
CA ASN A 171 -9.49 11.42 -2.88
C ASN A 171 -9.85 12.56 -3.86
N GLU A 172 -10.82 13.39 -3.50
CA GLU A 172 -11.24 14.53 -4.33
C GLU A 172 -10.14 15.62 -4.40
N LEU A 173 -9.42 15.88 -3.30
CA LEU A 173 -8.28 16.79 -3.30
C LEU A 173 -7.21 16.35 -4.31
N ILE A 174 -6.84 15.07 -4.30
CA ILE A 174 -5.82 14.55 -5.22
C ILE A 174 -6.28 14.57 -6.67
N ASP A 175 -7.55 14.27 -6.96
CA ASP A 175 -8.08 14.45 -8.32
C ASP A 175 -7.92 15.90 -8.77
N ARG A 176 -8.32 16.87 -7.95
CA ARG A 176 -8.25 18.28 -8.31
C ARG A 176 -6.83 18.82 -8.42
N VAL A 177 -5.94 18.42 -7.52
CA VAL A 177 -4.50 18.76 -7.59
C VAL A 177 -3.88 18.19 -8.87
N SER A 178 -4.25 16.98 -9.26
CA SER A 178 -3.72 16.35 -10.49
C SER A 178 -4.10 17.08 -11.78
N LEU A 179 -5.20 17.85 -11.76
CA LEU A 179 -5.66 18.63 -12.90
C LEU A 179 -4.92 19.97 -13.04
N ASP A 180 -4.30 20.48 -11.97
CA ASP A 180 -3.51 21.71 -12.01
C ASP A 180 -2.04 21.38 -12.36
N GLY A 181 -1.82 21.10 -13.65
CA GLY A 181 -0.50 20.76 -14.17
C GLY A 181 0.53 21.87 -13.94
N LYS A 182 0.10 23.15 -13.90
CA LYS A 182 0.98 24.27 -13.60
C LYS A 182 1.44 24.22 -12.14
N PHE A 183 0.53 24.00 -11.20
CA PHE A 183 0.87 23.83 -9.79
C PHE A 183 1.87 22.71 -9.57
N LEU A 184 1.64 21.53 -10.16
CA LEU A 184 2.57 20.41 -10.02
C LEU A 184 3.97 20.74 -10.56
N GLN A 185 4.05 21.33 -11.76
CA GLN A 185 5.32 21.72 -12.39
C GLN A 185 6.05 22.80 -11.59
N ASP A 186 5.34 23.86 -11.17
CA ASP A 186 5.92 24.96 -10.40
C ASP A 186 6.42 24.50 -9.03
N SER A 187 5.59 23.76 -8.28
CA SER A 187 5.89 23.29 -6.92
C SER A 187 7.10 22.34 -6.87
N LEU A 188 7.34 21.60 -7.96
CA LEU A 188 8.44 20.65 -8.09
C LEU A 188 9.60 21.19 -8.94
N ALA A 189 9.55 22.43 -9.42
CA ALA A 189 10.56 22.99 -10.34
C ALA A 189 11.97 23.05 -9.73
N ARG A 190 12.07 23.31 -8.41
CA ARG A 190 13.36 23.27 -7.70
C ARG A 190 13.84 21.83 -7.52
N THR A 191 12.95 20.94 -7.09
CA THR A 191 13.22 19.50 -6.92
C THR A 191 13.71 18.86 -8.22
N LYS A 192 13.14 19.23 -9.37
CA LYS A 192 13.57 18.79 -10.71
C LYS A 192 15.07 18.93 -10.95
N LYS A 193 15.71 19.97 -10.40
CA LYS A 193 17.13 20.28 -10.64
C LYS A 193 18.09 19.39 -9.86
N VAL A 194 17.60 18.73 -8.80
CA VAL A 194 18.44 18.02 -7.83
C VAL A 194 18.02 16.59 -7.57
N ASP A 195 16.84 16.19 -8.06
CA ASP A 195 16.36 14.81 -8.00
C ASP A 195 16.02 14.28 -9.40
N GLU A 196 16.93 13.47 -9.95
CA GLU A 196 16.81 12.89 -11.30
C GLU A 196 15.52 12.08 -11.47
N PHE A 197 15.13 11.30 -10.45
CA PHE A 197 13.91 10.50 -10.50
C PHE A 197 12.66 11.36 -10.67
N THR A 198 12.48 12.36 -9.80
CA THR A 198 11.37 13.32 -9.92
C THR A 198 11.46 14.11 -11.23
N SER A 199 12.66 14.45 -11.70
CA SER A 199 12.84 15.11 -13.01
C SER A 199 12.25 14.29 -14.14
N ARG A 200 12.55 12.99 -14.19
CA ARG A 200 12.05 12.09 -15.23
C ARG A 200 10.52 11.92 -15.16
N LEU A 201 9.94 11.90 -13.96
CA LEU A 201 8.48 11.92 -13.79
C LEU A 201 7.86 13.22 -14.32
N LEU A 202 8.47 14.37 -14.01
CA LEU A 202 8.04 15.68 -14.52
C LEU A 202 8.18 15.79 -16.04
N ASP A 203 9.20 15.17 -16.65
CA ASP A 203 9.37 15.16 -18.10
C ASP A 203 8.24 14.39 -18.80
N ILE A 204 7.81 13.26 -18.23
CA ILE A 204 6.65 12.52 -18.74
C ILE A 204 5.38 13.36 -18.59
N HIS A 205 5.18 13.99 -17.42
CA HIS A 205 4.04 14.87 -17.19
C HIS A 205 4.02 16.06 -18.16
N SER A 206 5.16 16.71 -18.40
CA SER A 206 5.28 17.79 -19.40
C SER A 206 4.85 17.32 -20.80
N LYS A 207 5.29 16.14 -21.23
CA LYS A 207 4.86 15.56 -22.51
C LYS A 207 3.35 15.34 -22.57
N MET A 208 2.71 14.92 -21.47
CA MET A 208 1.26 14.74 -21.43
C MET A 208 0.51 16.07 -21.54
N LEU A 209 1.06 17.14 -20.95
CA LEU A 209 0.52 18.50 -21.08
C LEU A 209 0.70 19.03 -22.52
N GLU A 210 1.86 18.81 -23.14
CA GLU A 210 2.16 19.24 -24.52
C GLU A 210 1.21 18.62 -25.55
N ILE A 211 0.89 17.33 -25.41
CA ILE A 211 -0.09 16.65 -26.28
C ILE A 211 -1.55 16.91 -25.85
N ASN A 212 -1.76 17.69 -24.79
CA ASN A 212 -3.07 18.00 -24.21
C ASN A 212 -3.90 16.73 -23.95
N LYS A 213 -3.26 15.70 -23.37
CA LYS A 213 -3.90 14.40 -23.10
C LYS A 213 -5.10 14.61 -22.19
N LYS A 214 -6.29 14.21 -22.66
CA LYS A 214 -7.51 14.24 -21.84
C LYS A 214 -7.71 12.90 -21.17
N GLU A 215 -7.50 12.86 -19.85
CA GLU A 215 -7.87 11.71 -19.02
C GLU A 215 -9.31 11.87 -18.52
N GLU A 216 -10.27 11.46 -19.34
CA GLU A 216 -11.68 11.56 -18.99
C GLU A 216 -12.04 10.62 -17.83
N VAL A 217 -11.50 9.40 -17.84
CA VAL A 217 -11.67 8.43 -16.76
C VAL A 217 -10.40 8.41 -15.89
N ARG A 218 -10.56 8.75 -14.61
CA ARG A 218 -9.44 8.85 -13.65
C ARG A 218 -9.71 7.96 -12.44
N LEU A 219 -8.73 7.15 -12.09
CA LEU A 219 -8.80 6.15 -11.03
C LEU A 219 -7.68 6.39 -10.01
N GLY A 220 -8.07 6.49 -8.73
CA GLY A 220 -7.17 6.62 -7.60
C GLY A 220 -7.36 5.49 -6.59
N LEU A 221 -6.30 4.76 -6.28
CA LEU A 221 -6.26 3.76 -5.19
C LEU A 221 -5.22 4.20 -4.16
N HIS A 222 -5.69 4.94 -3.16
CA HIS A 222 -4.87 5.70 -2.23
C HIS A 222 -4.76 5.01 -0.88
N ARG A 223 -3.73 5.39 -0.11
CA ARG A 223 -3.68 5.13 1.33
C ARG A 223 -3.13 6.35 2.05
N SER A 224 -3.96 6.96 2.90
CA SER A 224 -3.56 8.05 3.77
C SER A 224 -3.09 7.47 5.10
N ASP A 225 -1.86 7.75 5.49
CA ASP A 225 -1.23 7.17 6.67
C ASP A 225 -1.17 8.19 7.81
N TYR A 226 -1.43 7.77 9.05
CA TYR A 226 -1.61 8.62 10.22
C TYR A 226 -0.94 8.04 11.47
N MET A 227 -0.52 8.93 12.36
CA MET A 227 -0.17 8.61 13.73
C MET A 227 -0.98 9.48 14.70
N LEU A 228 -1.36 8.89 15.84
CA LEU A 228 -2.01 9.63 16.92
C LEU A 228 -0.93 10.20 17.84
N ASP A 229 -0.73 11.51 17.82
CA ASP A 229 0.25 12.18 18.66
C ASP A 229 -0.17 12.14 20.14
N GLU A 230 0.73 11.69 21.02
CA GLU A 230 0.41 11.46 22.42
C GLU A 230 0.17 12.76 23.19
N GLN A 231 0.91 13.83 22.89
CA GLN A 231 0.83 15.09 23.62
C GLN A 231 -0.42 15.88 23.22
N THR A 232 -0.64 16.01 21.91
CA THR A 232 -1.75 16.81 21.37
C THR A 232 -3.05 16.02 21.22
N LYS A 233 -3.01 14.69 21.39
CA LYS A 233 -4.12 13.76 21.13
C LYS A 233 -4.75 13.96 19.74
N SER A 234 -3.94 14.40 18.78
CA SER A 234 -4.37 14.73 17.44
C SER A 234 -3.95 13.64 16.46
N LEU A 235 -4.86 13.26 15.57
CA LEU A 235 -4.56 12.35 14.49
C LEU A 235 -3.88 13.12 13.36
N LEU A 236 -2.58 12.88 13.17
CA LEU A 236 -1.76 13.63 12.22
C LEU A 236 -1.32 12.74 11.06
N GLN A 237 -1.47 13.24 9.85
CA GLN A 237 -1.11 12.55 8.62
C GLN A 237 0.41 12.48 8.47
N ILE A 238 0.93 11.28 8.28
CA ILE A 238 2.33 10.98 7.96
C ILE A 238 2.61 11.27 6.49
N GLU A 239 1.79 10.71 5.61
CA GLU A 239 1.92 10.80 4.16
C GLU A 239 0.63 10.35 3.46
N LEU A 240 0.53 10.64 2.17
CA LEU A 240 -0.53 10.14 1.30
C LEU A 240 0.09 9.36 0.14
N ASN A 241 -0.16 8.05 0.12
CA ASN A 241 0.32 7.15 -0.91
C ASN A 241 -0.64 7.19 -2.10
N THR A 242 -0.19 7.71 -3.24
CA THR A 242 -1.00 7.75 -4.46
C THR A 242 -0.63 6.67 -5.48
N ILE A 243 0.53 6.03 -5.32
CA ILE A 243 1.03 4.95 -6.17
C ILE A 243 1.32 3.69 -5.35
N SER A 244 1.02 2.51 -5.90
CA SER A 244 1.39 1.20 -5.32
C SER A 244 1.05 1.04 -3.83
N SER A 245 -0.12 1.54 -3.42
CA SER A 245 -0.65 1.40 -2.06
C SER A 245 -0.78 -0.08 -1.69
N SER A 246 0.25 -0.61 -1.03
CA SER A 246 0.38 -2.03 -0.70
C SER A 246 -0.52 -2.46 0.46
N PHE A 247 -0.67 -3.78 0.60
CA PHE A 247 -1.36 -4.50 1.67
C PHE A 247 -2.90 -4.51 1.71
N PRO A 248 -3.68 -4.13 0.67
CA PRO A 248 -5.14 -4.26 0.76
C PRO A 248 -5.59 -5.73 0.90
N GLY A 249 -4.82 -6.70 0.39
CA GLY A 249 -5.08 -8.13 0.56
C GLY A 249 -4.71 -8.60 1.96
N LEU A 250 -3.45 -8.38 2.35
CA LEU A 250 -2.94 -8.88 3.64
C LEU A 250 -3.54 -8.16 4.85
N SER A 251 -3.93 -6.89 4.75
CA SER A 251 -4.57 -6.16 5.86
C SER A 251 -5.98 -6.69 6.16
N SER A 252 -6.73 -7.10 5.13
CA SER A 252 -8.01 -7.81 5.33
C SER A 252 -7.81 -9.12 6.10
N LEU A 253 -6.73 -9.86 5.79
CA LEU A 253 -6.43 -11.13 6.46
C LEU A 253 -6.01 -10.96 7.92
N VAL A 254 -5.18 -9.96 8.26
CA VAL A 254 -4.77 -9.76 9.67
C VAL A 254 -5.96 -9.36 10.55
N SER A 255 -6.93 -8.60 10.02
CA SER A 255 -8.19 -8.31 10.74
C SER A 255 -8.99 -9.60 11.02
N GLU A 256 -9.09 -10.51 10.05
CA GLU A 256 -9.78 -11.80 10.25
C GLU A 256 -9.02 -12.74 11.19
N LEU A 257 -7.68 -12.75 11.13
CA LEU A 257 -6.83 -13.46 12.07
C LEU A 257 -7.11 -13.02 13.50
N HIS A 258 -7.10 -11.71 13.76
CA HIS A 258 -7.37 -11.18 15.10
C HIS A 258 -8.79 -11.49 15.56
N ARG A 259 -9.81 -11.35 14.70
CA ARG A 259 -11.18 -11.77 15.05
C ARG A 259 -11.25 -13.25 15.44
N MET A 260 -10.60 -14.11 14.69
CA MET A 260 -10.54 -15.55 14.97
C MET A 260 -9.92 -15.81 16.35
N LEU A 261 -8.75 -15.21 16.64
CA LEU A 261 -8.10 -15.36 17.93
C LEU A 261 -8.98 -14.85 19.07
N LEU A 262 -9.58 -13.66 18.93
CA LEU A 262 -10.46 -13.11 19.97
C LEU A 262 -11.71 -13.96 20.19
N HIS A 263 -12.25 -14.59 19.13
CA HIS A 263 -13.36 -15.55 19.27
C HIS A 263 -12.93 -16.81 20.02
N GLN A 264 -11.81 -17.42 19.63
CA GLN A 264 -11.32 -18.68 20.19
C GLN A 264 -10.90 -18.53 21.65
N PHE A 265 -10.29 -17.40 22.01
CA PHE A 265 -9.75 -17.16 23.35
C PHE A 265 -10.60 -16.16 24.17
N LYS A 266 -11.86 -15.92 23.79
CA LYS A 266 -12.77 -14.93 24.39
C LYS A 266 -12.80 -14.97 25.93
N HIS A 267 -12.93 -16.16 26.51
CA HIS A 267 -13.01 -16.34 27.97
C HIS A 267 -11.69 -16.06 28.71
N ARG A 268 -10.56 -16.06 28.01
CA ARG A 268 -9.23 -15.80 28.61
C ARG A 268 -8.76 -14.37 28.39
N LEU A 269 -9.19 -13.72 27.30
CA LEU A 269 -8.78 -12.37 26.92
C LEU A 269 -9.76 -11.28 27.37
N SER A 270 -11.05 -11.61 27.55
CA SER A 270 -12.11 -10.63 27.84
C SER A 270 -12.23 -9.50 26.80
N MET A 271 -11.80 -9.74 25.57
CA MET A 271 -11.88 -8.79 24.45
C MET A 271 -13.06 -9.14 23.53
N ASN A 272 -13.71 -8.13 22.97
CA ASN A 272 -14.83 -8.29 22.04
C ASN A 272 -14.34 -8.36 20.58
N PRO A 273 -14.54 -9.46 19.84
CA PRO A 273 -14.17 -9.55 18.42
C PRO A 273 -14.81 -8.47 17.54
N GLU A 274 -16.00 -7.99 17.90
CA GLU A 274 -16.72 -6.95 17.14
C GLU A 274 -16.10 -5.56 17.27
N SER A 275 -15.21 -5.34 18.25
CA SER A 275 -14.44 -4.09 18.37
C SER A 275 -13.34 -3.97 17.31
N ILE A 276 -13.04 -5.05 16.56
CA ILE A 276 -12.21 -4.96 15.36
C ILE A 276 -13.14 -4.55 14.20
N PRO A 277 -12.91 -3.44 13.50
CA PRO A 277 -13.77 -3.01 12.40
C PRO A 277 -13.53 -3.85 11.15
N ARG A 278 -14.60 -4.09 10.36
CA ARG A 278 -14.53 -4.92 9.14
C ARG A 278 -13.59 -4.29 8.13
N ASN A 279 -12.77 -5.12 7.47
CA ASN A 279 -11.73 -4.64 6.57
C ASN A 279 -11.92 -5.22 5.16
N TYR A 280 -12.44 -4.40 4.27
CA TYR A 280 -12.80 -4.78 2.89
C TYR A 280 -11.86 -4.19 1.84
N ALA A 281 -10.63 -3.82 2.21
CA ALA A 281 -9.63 -3.17 1.36
C ALA A 281 -9.44 -3.85 -0.01
N VAL A 282 -9.18 -5.15 -0.03
CA VAL A 282 -9.00 -5.89 -1.30
C VAL A 282 -10.24 -5.86 -2.19
N ASN A 283 -11.43 -5.95 -1.60
CA ASN A 283 -12.69 -5.94 -2.35
C ASN A 283 -13.01 -4.55 -2.87
N GLY A 284 -12.78 -3.49 -2.07
CA GLY A 284 -12.97 -2.12 -2.49
C GLY A 284 -12.05 -1.72 -3.64
N PHE A 285 -10.77 -2.10 -3.58
CA PHE A 285 -9.81 -1.87 -4.67
C PHE A 285 -10.19 -2.65 -5.94
N ALA A 286 -10.56 -3.94 -5.81
CA ALA A 286 -11.00 -4.74 -6.95
C ALA A 286 -12.29 -4.19 -7.59
N LEU A 287 -13.24 -3.71 -6.78
CA LEU A 287 -14.46 -3.06 -7.27
C LEU A 287 -14.15 -1.79 -8.06
N ALA A 288 -13.27 -0.93 -7.55
CA ALA A 288 -12.87 0.29 -8.24
C ALA A 288 -12.18 0.00 -9.58
N LEU A 289 -11.27 -0.98 -9.62
CA LEU A 289 -10.61 -1.46 -10.83
C LEU A 289 -11.61 -2.05 -11.85
N SER A 290 -12.59 -2.84 -11.38
CA SER A 290 -13.65 -3.40 -12.22
C SER A 290 -14.58 -2.32 -12.78
N LYS A 291 -14.93 -1.31 -11.99
CA LYS A 291 -15.71 -0.17 -12.45
C LYS A 291 -14.93 0.64 -13.49
N ALA A 292 -13.64 0.89 -13.27
CA ALA A 292 -12.79 1.58 -14.26
C ALA A 292 -12.70 0.80 -15.57
N TRP A 293 -12.50 -0.51 -15.51
CA TRP A 293 -12.55 -1.39 -16.67
C TRP A 293 -13.90 -1.32 -17.41
N THR A 294 -15.01 -1.25 -16.67
CA THR A 294 -16.35 -1.06 -17.25
C THR A 294 -16.47 0.29 -17.97
N GLU A 295 -15.95 1.37 -17.38
CA GLU A 295 -15.97 2.71 -17.97
C GLU A 295 -15.07 2.82 -19.22
N TYR A 296 -13.98 2.05 -19.30
CA TYR A 296 -13.20 1.92 -20.53
C TYR A 296 -14.01 1.30 -21.68
N ASN A 297 -15.02 0.50 -21.35
CA ASN A 297 -16.05 0.01 -22.28
C ASN A 297 -15.50 -0.83 -23.46
N ASN A 298 -14.53 -1.70 -23.19
CA ASN A 298 -14.05 -2.71 -24.14
C ASN A 298 -13.98 -4.08 -23.48
N GLN A 299 -14.92 -4.97 -23.83
CA GLN A 299 -15.05 -6.30 -23.23
C GLN A 299 -13.86 -7.23 -23.49
N ARG A 300 -13.01 -6.92 -24.48
CA ARG A 300 -11.77 -7.67 -24.74
C ARG A 300 -10.57 -7.13 -23.94
N GLY A 301 -10.72 -5.96 -23.31
CA GLY A 301 -9.67 -5.34 -22.53
C GLY A 301 -9.37 -6.12 -21.24
N VAL A 302 -8.14 -6.07 -20.79
CA VAL A 302 -7.69 -6.66 -19.52
C VAL A 302 -7.13 -5.58 -18.59
N ILE A 303 -6.99 -5.93 -17.31
CA ILE A 303 -6.26 -5.12 -16.34
C ILE A 303 -4.80 -5.59 -16.29
N MET A 304 -3.87 -4.72 -16.64
CA MET A 304 -2.44 -5.00 -16.51
C MET A 304 -1.93 -4.49 -15.17
N VAL A 305 -1.34 -5.38 -14.37
CA VAL A 305 -0.63 -5.02 -13.14
C VAL A 305 0.85 -4.87 -13.46
N VAL A 306 1.39 -3.67 -13.28
CA VAL A 306 2.82 -3.37 -13.46
C VAL A 306 3.55 -3.77 -12.19
N VAL A 307 4.54 -4.66 -12.28
CA VAL A 307 5.16 -5.31 -11.10
C VAL A 307 6.68 -5.20 -11.12
N GLN A 308 7.31 -5.34 -9.95
CA GLN A 308 8.76 -5.47 -9.85
C GLN A 308 9.22 -6.85 -10.35
N PRO A 309 10.44 -7.00 -10.88
CA PRO A 309 10.99 -8.30 -11.26
C PRO A 309 11.14 -9.28 -10.09
N GLU A 310 11.35 -8.76 -8.88
CA GLU A 310 11.40 -9.51 -7.62
C GLU A 310 10.38 -8.95 -6.65
N GLU A 311 9.34 -9.73 -6.35
CA GLU A 311 8.20 -9.27 -5.57
C GLU A 311 7.82 -10.30 -4.51
N ARG A 312 8.42 -10.20 -3.32
CA ARG A 312 8.11 -11.10 -2.19
C ARG A 312 6.70 -10.89 -1.65
N ASN A 313 6.11 -9.72 -1.88
CA ASN A 313 4.72 -9.42 -1.52
C ASN A 313 3.74 -9.72 -2.66
N MET A 314 4.09 -10.61 -3.61
CA MET A 314 3.24 -10.92 -4.76
C MET A 314 1.87 -11.48 -4.37
N TYR A 315 1.76 -12.15 -3.22
CA TYR A 315 0.51 -12.75 -2.76
C TYR A 315 -0.55 -11.68 -2.44
N ASP A 316 -0.16 -10.53 -1.91
CA ASP A 316 -1.06 -9.36 -1.74
C ASP A 316 -1.68 -8.92 -3.07
N GLN A 317 -0.87 -8.94 -4.14
CA GLN A 317 -1.32 -8.59 -5.50
C GLN A 317 -2.20 -9.69 -6.10
N HIS A 318 -1.84 -10.96 -5.88
CA HIS A 318 -2.63 -12.10 -6.34
C HIS A 318 -3.99 -12.21 -5.64
N TRP A 319 -4.12 -11.80 -4.38
CA TRP A 319 -5.41 -11.67 -3.71
C TRP A 319 -6.34 -10.74 -4.48
N LEU A 320 -5.86 -9.55 -4.84
CA LEU A 320 -6.62 -8.60 -5.65
C LEU A 320 -6.97 -9.17 -7.04
N CYS A 321 -6.02 -9.82 -7.72
CA CYS A 321 -6.25 -10.44 -9.02
C CYS A 321 -7.29 -11.58 -8.95
N THR A 322 -7.30 -12.33 -7.85
CA THR A 322 -8.27 -13.41 -7.60
C THR A 322 -9.66 -12.83 -7.42
N VAL A 323 -9.82 -11.75 -6.65
CA VAL A 323 -11.11 -11.06 -6.49
C VAL A 323 -11.62 -10.53 -7.83
N LEU A 324 -10.76 -9.88 -8.62
CA LEU A 324 -11.11 -9.42 -9.98
C LEU A 324 -11.64 -10.56 -10.86
N LYS A 325 -10.95 -11.71 -10.87
CA LYS A 325 -11.32 -12.86 -11.69
C LYS A 325 -12.59 -13.54 -11.19
N GLU A 326 -12.67 -13.85 -9.90
CA GLU A 326 -13.72 -14.70 -9.36
C GLU A 326 -15.01 -13.94 -9.08
N ILE A 327 -14.93 -12.68 -8.63
CA ILE A 327 -16.09 -11.87 -8.27
C ILE A 327 -16.54 -10.98 -9.42
N HIS A 328 -15.60 -10.36 -10.13
CA HIS A 328 -15.92 -9.39 -11.20
C HIS A 328 -15.79 -9.96 -12.61
N GLN A 329 -15.27 -11.19 -12.77
CA GLN A 329 -15.02 -11.83 -14.06
C GLN A 329 -14.11 -11.00 -14.98
N VAL A 330 -13.21 -10.19 -14.40
CA VAL A 330 -12.24 -9.38 -15.12
C VAL A 330 -10.88 -10.07 -15.14
N LYS A 331 -10.33 -10.27 -16.34
CA LYS A 331 -9.00 -10.85 -16.54
C LYS A 331 -7.93 -9.83 -16.16
N SER A 332 -6.88 -10.31 -15.50
CA SER A 332 -5.67 -9.53 -15.23
C SER A 332 -4.42 -10.25 -15.75
N ILE A 333 -3.42 -9.46 -16.15
CA ILE A 333 -2.08 -9.91 -16.51
C ILE A 333 -1.05 -9.15 -15.66
N ARG A 334 0.16 -9.70 -15.53
CA ARG A 334 1.26 -9.08 -14.77
C ARG A 334 2.46 -8.90 -15.70
N LYS A 335 3.04 -7.71 -15.70
CA LYS A 335 4.20 -7.37 -16.53
C LYS A 335 5.14 -6.43 -15.79
N THR A 336 6.43 -6.64 -15.95
CA THR A 336 7.47 -5.67 -15.56
C THR A 336 7.53 -4.54 -16.58
N LEU A 337 8.11 -3.40 -16.20
CA LEU A 337 8.32 -2.29 -17.15
C LEU A 337 9.20 -2.70 -18.35
N ALA A 338 10.20 -3.56 -18.13
CA ALA A 338 11.03 -4.10 -19.21
C ALA A 338 10.23 -4.96 -20.20
N GLU A 339 9.35 -5.84 -19.72
CA GLU A 339 8.48 -6.63 -20.60
C GLU A 339 7.47 -5.74 -21.36
N ILE A 340 6.98 -4.67 -20.73
CA ILE A 340 6.09 -3.72 -21.39
C ILE A 340 6.81 -2.98 -22.52
N GLU A 341 8.09 -2.63 -22.36
CA GLU A 341 8.85 -2.03 -23.45
C GLU A 341 9.09 -3.02 -24.59
N ALA A 342 9.36 -4.28 -24.27
CA ALA A 342 9.65 -5.32 -25.27
C ALA A 342 8.40 -5.78 -26.05
N GLU A 343 7.23 -5.79 -25.42
CA GLU A 343 6.00 -6.38 -25.97
C GLU A 343 4.87 -5.37 -26.20
N GLY A 344 5.05 -4.12 -25.76
CA GLY A 344 4.03 -3.09 -25.77
C GLY A 344 4.03 -2.25 -27.04
N GLU A 345 2.85 -2.00 -27.58
CA GLU A 345 2.64 -1.10 -28.71
C GLU A 345 1.40 -0.24 -28.51
N LEU A 346 1.43 0.96 -29.10
CA LEU A 346 0.27 1.83 -29.23
C LEU A 346 -0.33 1.68 -30.62
N GLN A 347 -1.61 1.33 -30.68
CA GLN A 347 -2.36 1.34 -31.93
C GLN A 347 -2.65 2.78 -32.37
N ALA A 348 -3.03 2.95 -33.64
CA ALA A 348 -3.31 4.26 -34.22
C ALA A 348 -4.46 5.02 -33.51
N ASP A 349 -5.35 4.30 -32.85
CA ASP A 349 -6.46 4.85 -32.07
C ASP A 349 -6.10 5.17 -30.61
N GLY A 350 -4.85 4.95 -30.19
CA GLY A 350 -4.39 5.17 -28.81
C GLY A 350 -4.50 3.95 -27.88
N THR A 351 -5.03 2.83 -28.37
CA THR A 351 -5.14 1.58 -27.60
C THR A 351 -3.76 1.00 -27.28
N LEU A 352 -3.50 0.72 -26.00
CA LEU A 352 -2.32 -0.02 -25.56
C LEU A 352 -2.55 -1.52 -25.74
N VAL A 353 -1.63 -2.18 -26.44
CA VAL A 353 -1.58 -3.64 -26.56
C VAL A 353 -0.25 -4.11 -25.99
N VAL A 354 -0.29 -5.12 -25.11
CA VAL A 354 0.92 -5.74 -24.54
C VAL A 354 0.80 -7.25 -24.65
N GLY A 355 1.75 -7.88 -25.36
CA GLY A 355 1.73 -9.33 -25.58
C GLY A 355 0.47 -9.84 -26.28
N GLY A 356 -0.13 -9.01 -27.15
CA GLY A 356 -1.36 -9.32 -27.88
C GLY A 356 -2.67 -9.07 -27.12
N GLU A 357 -2.61 -8.59 -25.87
CA GLU A 357 -3.79 -8.28 -25.06
C GLU A 357 -4.08 -6.76 -25.07
N ILE A 358 -5.35 -6.38 -25.26
CA ILE A 358 -5.79 -4.98 -25.14
C ILE A 358 -5.79 -4.58 -23.67
N ILE A 359 -5.13 -3.48 -23.32
CA ILE A 359 -5.02 -3.02 -21.94
C ILE A 359 -6.03 -1.90 -21.69
N ALA A 360 -7.03 -2.18 -20.86
CA ALA A 360 -8.06 -1.22 -20.47
C ALA A 360 -7.64 -0.39 -19.25
N VAL A 361 -6.99 -1.04 -18.27
CA VAL A 361 -6.55 -0.42 -17.03
C VAL A 361 -5.12 -0.86 -16.72
N VAL A 362 -4.28 0.09 -16.34
CA VAL A 362 -2.92 -0.15 -15.85
C VAL A 362 -2.87 0.13 -14.35
N TYR A 363 -2.65 -0.91 -13.55
CA TYR A 363 -2.52 -0.82 -12.10
C TYR A 363 -1.05 -0.94 -11.69
N PHE A 364 -0.48 0.15 -11.16
CA PHE A 364 0.92 0.15 -10.76
C PHE A 364 1.12 -0.48 -9.38
N ARG A 365 1.94 -1.54 -9.35
CA ARG A 365 2.58 -2.12 -8.17
C ARG A 365 4.11 -1.99 -8.21
N ALA A 366 4.62 -1.14 -9.09
CA ALA A 366 6.03 -0.77 -9.29
C ALA A 366 6.10 0.64 -9.90
N GLY A 367 7.30 1.13 -10.19
CA GLY A 367 7.51 2.43 -10.86
C GLY A 367 7.45 3.63 -9.90
N TYR A 368 7.57 3.37 -8.60
CA TYR A 368 7.58 4.40 -7.53
C TYR A 368 8.98 4.63 -6.95
N ALA A 369 9.96 3.80 -7.31
CA ALA A 369 11.35 3.93 -6.88
C ALA A 369 12.30 3.97 -8.08
N PRO A 370 13.45 4.67 -7.98
CA PRO A 370 14.47 4.68 -9.04
C PRO A 370 14.98 3.29 -9.41
N THR A 371 14.98 2.35 -8.46
CA THR A 371 15.41 0.96 -8.66
C THR A 371 14.52 0.18 -9.64
N ASP A 372 13.31 0.66 -9.90
CA ASP A 372 12.41 0.10 -10.92
C ASP A 372 12.76 0.58 -12.34
N TYR A 373 13.76 1.46 -12.48
CA TYR A 373 14.21 2.05 -13.74
C TYR A 373 15.73 1.84 -13.96
N PRO A 374 16.20 0.58 -14.05
CA PRO A 374 17.62 0.30 -14.26
C PRO A 374 18.13 0.77 -15.63
N SER A 375 17.25 1.03 -16.60
CA SER A 375 17.61 1.47 -17.94
C SER A 375 16.58 2.44 -18.53
N GLU A 376 16.84 2.93 -19.75
CA GLU A 376 15.88 3.74 -20.50
C GLU A 376 14.65 2.94 -20.96
N SER A 377 14.71 1.60 -21.03
CA SER A 377 13.56 0.78 -21.43
C SER A 377 12.38 0.99 -20.48
N GLU A 378 12.62 1.03 -19.17
CA GLU A 378 11.53 1.20 -18.20
C GLU A 378 10.91 2.60 -18.26
N TRP A 379 11.71 3.63 -18.55
CA TRP A 379 11.21 4.98 -18.79
C TRP A 379 10.39 5.09 -20.07
N LYS A 380 10.82 4.41 -21.15
CA LYS A 380 10.05 4.32 -22.40
C LYS A 380 8.72 3.60 -22.19
N ALA A 381 8.72 2.47 -21.48
CA ALA A 381 7.49 1.78 -21.11
C ALA A 381 6.55 2.67 -20.29
N ARG A 382 7.08 3.39 -19.29
CA ARG A 382 6.28 4.33 -18.50
C ARG A 382 5.66 5.41 -19.38
N LEU A 383 6.43 6.01 -20.30
CA LEU A 383 5.90 7.00 -21.23
C LEU A 383 4.85 6.42 -22.19
N LEU A 384 5.09 5.22 -22.75
CA LEU A 384 4.15 4.50 -23.63
C LEU A 384 2.80 4.29 -22.94
N ILE A 385 2.82 3.85 -21.68
CA ILE A 385 1.62 3.68 -20.85
C ILE A 385 0.87 5.00 -20.70
N GLU A 386 1.56 6.08 -20.31
CA GLU A 386 0.90 7.37 -20.06
C GLU A 386 0.29 7.97 -21.34
N GLN A 387 0.94 7.77 -22.49
CA GLN A 387 0.44 8.19 -23.81
C GLN A 387 -0.84 7.42 -24.22
N SER A 388 -1.01 6.20 -23.75
CA SER A 388 -2.15 5.34 -24.10
C SER A 388 -3.50 5.84 -23.58
N ASP A 389 -4.58 5.33 -24.16
CA ASP A 389 -5.95 5.53 -23.69
C ASP A 389 -6.33 4.63 -22.52
N ALA A 390 -5.47 3.70 -22.11
CA ALA A 390 -5.71 2.91 -20.92
C ALA A 390 -5.88 3.83 -19.70
N ILE A 391 -6.69 3.41 -18.74
CA ILE A 391 -6.89 4.11 -17.48
C ILE A 391 -5.72 3.78 -16.57
N LYS A 392 -4.94 4.77 -16.15
CA LYS A 392 -3.81 4.55 -15.24
C LYS A 392 -4.27 4.65 -13.79
N CYS A 393 -3.72 3.80 -12.94
CA CYS A 393 -3.90 3.80 -11.50
C CYS A 393 -2.55 3.67 -10.80
N PRO A 394 -1.88 4.80 -10.47
CA PRO A 394 -2.25 6.18 -10.83
C PRO A 394 -1.71 6.61 -12.21
N SER A 395 -2.25 7.69 -12.78
CA SER A 395 -1.57 8.44 -13.85
C SER A 395 -0.35 9.18 -13.32
N ILE A 396 0.49 9.72 -14.22
CA ILE A 396 1.69 10.47 -13.83
C ILE A 396 1.37 11.69 -12.96
N ALA A 397 0.24 12.36 -13.20
CA ALA A 397 -0.19 13.52 -12.42
C ALA A 397 -0.57 13.13 -10.99
N TYR A 398 -1.33 12.04 -10.83
CA TYR A 398 -1.64 11.46 -9.51
C TYR A 398 -0.38 10.99 -8.78
N HIS A 399 0.60 10.43 -9.50
CA HIS A 399 1.89 10.04 -8.91
C HIS A 399 2.63 11.26 -8.36
N LEU A 400 2.74 12.35 -9.13
CA LEU A 400 3.36 13.61 -8.68
C LEU A 400 2.61 14.25 -7.51
N ALA A 401 1.28 14.18 -7.50
CA ALA A 401 0.44 14.70 -6.43
C ALA A 401 0.67 14.00 -5.07
N GLY A 402 1.22 12.78 -5.08
CA GLY A 402 1.59 12.04 -3.85
C GLY A 402 2.97 12.37 -3.30
N THR A 403 3.76 13.21 -3.99
CA THR A 403 5.10 13.55 -3.51
C THR A 403 5.04 14.32 -2.20
N LYS A 404 6.05 14.11 -1.35
CA LYS A 404 6.18 14.80 -0.05
C LYS A 404 6.23 16.31 -0.22
N LYS A 405 6.83 16.79 -1.31
CA LYS A 405 6.84 18.21 -1.66
C LYS A 405 5.44 18.75 -1.93
N ILE A 406 4.57 18.04 -2.65
CA ILE A 406 3.18 18.48 -2.84
C ILE A 406 2.40 18.44 -1.53
N GLN A 407 2.59 17.42 -0.68
CA GLN A 407 2.01 17.39 0.67
C GLN A 407 2.39 18.66 1.47
N GLN A 408 3.66 19.05 1.42
CA GLN A 408 4.14 20.27 2.08
C GLN A 408 3.58 21.55 1.47
N GLU A 409 3.47 21.66 0.15
CA GLU A 409 2.87 22.82 -0.51
C GLU A 409 1.38 22.96 -0.19
N LEU A 410 0.64 21.86 -0.10
CA LEU A 410 -0.78 21.84 0.30
C LEU A 410 -0.99 22.31 1.74
N ALA A 411 0.02 22.19 2.61
CA ALA A 411 -0.05 22.66 3.99
C ALA A 411 0.13 24.18 4.14
N LYS A 412 0.57 24.89 3.08
CA LYS A 412 0.68 26.35 3.09
C LYS A 412 -0.70 27.00 3.19
N SER A 413 -0.73 28.18 3.81
CA SER A 413 -1.95 28.99 3.92
C SER A 413 -2.56 29.23 2.54
N GLU A 414 -3.89 29.17 2.45
CA GLU A 414 -4.70 29.44 1.24
C GLU A 414 -4.52 28.48 0.05
N VAL A 415 -3.60 27.50 0.11
CA VAL A 415 -3.39 26.57 -1.00
C VAL A 415 -4.52 25.55 -1.12
N LEU A 416 -5.05 25.03 0.00
CA LEU A 416 -6.20 24.11 -0.02
C LEU A 416 -7.45 24.75 -0.64
N GLU A 417 -7.69 26.03 -0.39
CA GLU A 417 -8.82 26.81 -0.93
C GLU A 417 -8.79 26.93 -2.46
N ARG A 418 -7.62 26.75 -3.10
CA ARG A 418 -7.54 26.68 -4.56
C ARG A 418 -8.18 25.43 -5.13
N PHE A 419 -8.18 24.35 -4.36
CA PHE A 419 -8.65 23.03 -4.80
C PHE A 419 -10.00 22.67 -4.21
N LEU A 420 -10.32 23.12 -3.00
CA LEU A 420 -11.57 22.79 -2.32
C LEU A 420 -12.35 24.06 -1.99
N GLU A 421 -13.68 23.96 -2.12
CA GLU A 421 -14.59 25.06 -1.82
C GLU A 421 -15.24 24.89 -0.43
N ASN A 422 -15.53 23.65 -0.04
CA ASN A 422 -16.17 23.32 1.22
C ASN A 422 -15.25 23.62 2.41
N LYS A 423 -15.63 24.61 3.21
CA LYS A 423 -14.84 25.07 4.37
C LYS A 423 -14.74 24.02 5.46
N ASP A 424 -15.75 23.17 5.63
CA ASP A 424 -15.73 22.09 6.63
C ASP A 424 -14.73 21.01 6.21
N ASP A 425 -14.69 20.67 4.92
CA ASP A 425 -13.74 19.70 4.38
C ASP A 425 -12.29 20.21 4.52
N ILE A 426 -12.06 21.49 4.22
CA ILE A 426 -10.77 22.15 4.42
C ILE A 426 -10.38 22.13 5.91
N ALA A 427 -11.30 22.43 6.81
CA ALA A 427 -11.04 22.41 8.25
C ALA A 427 -10.68 20.99 8.74
N LYS A 428 -11.37 19.96 8.26
CA LYS A 428 -11.06 18.55 8.55
C LYS A 428 -9.66 18.16 8.06
N LEU A 429 -9.29 18.54 6.84
CA LEU A 429 -7.94 18.29 6.32
C LEU A 429 -6.86 19.00 7.13
N ARG A 430 -7.04 20.29 7.40
CA ARG A 430 -6.07 21.06 8.21
C ARG A 430 -5.86 20.48 9.60
N LYS A 431 -6.93 19.96 10.21
CA LYS A 431 -6.86 19.34 11.54
C LYS A 431 -5.91 18.13 11.58
N CYS A 432 -5.72 17.44 10.46
CA CYS A 432 -4.80 16.30 10.37
C CYS A 432 -3.41 16.66 9.84
N PHE A 433 -3.12 17.91 9.48
CA PHE A 433 -1.78 18.30 9.03
C PHE A 433 -0.84 18.49 10.22
N ALA A 434 0.26 17.75 10.23
CA ALA A 434 1.41 18.09 11.07
C ALA A 434 2.13 19.34 10.52
N GLY A 435 3.05 19.89 11.29
CA GLY A 435 3.96 20.92 10.78
C GLY A 435 4.75 20.43 9.57
N LEU A 436 4.69 21.15 8.46
CA LEU A 436 5.30 20.81 7.17
C LEU A 436 5.96 22.05 6.57
N TRP A 437 7.28 21.97 6.33
CA TRP A 437 8.09 23.12 5.93
C TRP A 437 9.03 22.76 4.78
N SER A 438 9.25 23.74 3.90
CA SER A 438 10.31 23.69 2.91
C SER A 438 11.63 24.18 3.50
N LEU A 439 12.75 23.72 2.92
CA LEU A 439 14.10 24.12 3.34
C LEU A 439 14.52 25.53 2.85
N ASP A 440 13.57 26.42 2.58
CA ASP A 440 13.79 27.85 2.38
C ASP A 440 13.39 28.71 3.60
N ASP A 441 12.73 28.12 4.60
CA ASP A 441 12.43 28.78 5.87
C ASP A 441 13.63 28.72 6.82
N SER A 442 14.42 29.80 6.84
CA SER A 442 15.63 29.90 7.67
C SER A 442 15.36 29.80 9.17
N SER A 443 14.16 30.17 9.62
CA SER A 443 13.79 30.11 11.04
C SER A 443 13.60 28.67 11.49
N ILE A 444 12.88 27.88 10.70
CA ILE A 444 12.64 26.46 10.95
C ILE A 444 13.93 25.64 10.80
N ILE A 445 14.79 25.97 9.83
CA ILE A 445 16.09 25.30 9.67
C ILE A 445 16.95 25.49 10.93
N LYS A 446 17.02 26.71 11.46
CA LYS A 446 17.78 27.00 12.68
C LYS A 446 17.22 26.21 13.86
N GLU A 447 15.89 26.16 14.01
CA GLU A 447 15.25 25.38 15.06
C GLU A 447 15.53 23.88 14.92
N ALA A 448 15.46 23.33 13.70
CA ALA A 448 15.75 21.93 13.43
C ALA A 448 17.22 21.56 13.67
N ILE A 449 18.16 22.49 13.49
CA ILE A 449 19.58 22.31 13.86
C ILE A 449 19.76 22.30 15.38
N GLU A 450 19.04 23.16 16.11
CA GLU A 450 19.10 23.26 17.56
C GLU A 450 18.38 22.09 18.26
N ARG A 451 17.27 21.62 17.69
CA ARG A 451 16.39 20.58 18.26
C ARG A 451 16.04 19.50 17.23
N PRO A 452 17.03 18.79 16.68
CA PRO A 452 16.81 17.87 15.55
C PRO A 452 15.90 16.68 15.90
N GLY A 453 15.78 16.33 17.19
CA GLY A 453 14.89 15.27 17.64
C GLY A 453 13.39 15.53 17.38
N LEU A 454 12.99 16.79 17.18
CA LEU A 454 11.59 17.19 16.94
C LEU A 454 11.18 17.17 15.46
N TYR A 455 12.13 16.85 14.57
CA TYR A 455 11.93 16.92 13.13
C TYR A 455 12.25 15.58 12.45
N VAL A 456 11.61 15.36 11.32
CA VAL A 456 11.93 14.32 10.34
C VAL A 456 12.19 15.00 9.02
N MET A 457 13.33 14.70 8.39
CA MET A 457 13.63 15.20 7.06
C MET A 457 13.34 14.11 6.02
N LYS A 458 12.53 14.44 5.02
CA LYS A 458 12.02 13.46 4.04
C LYS A 458 12.45 13.81 2.61
N PRO A 459 13.15 12.92 1.89
CA PRO A 459 13.38 13.09 0.45
C PRO A 459 12.12 12.75 -0.36
N GLN A 460 12.13 13.03 -1.67
CA GLN A 460 11.05 12.65 -2.59
C GLN A 460 11.13 11.17 -2.99
N ARG A 461 10.91 10.28 -2.02
CA ARG A 461 10.94 8.82 -2.22
C ARG A 461 9.71 8.17 -1.56
N GLU A 462 9.32 7.04 -2.12
CA GLU A 462 8.25 6.17 -1.60
C GLU A 462 8.83 4.80 -1.19
N GLY A 463 8.08 4.04 -0.37
CA GLY A 463 8.44 2.65 -0.01
C GLY A 463 9.23 2.46 1.29
N GLY A 464 9.44 3.52 2.07
CA GLY A 464 10.13 3.47 3.37
C GLY A 464 11.66 3.36 3.28
N GLY A 465 12.38 3.61 4.38
CA GLY A 465 13.84 3.50 4.46
C GLY A 465 14.63 4.74 4.03
N ASN A 466 13.96 5.86 3.72
CA ASN A 466 14.59 7.03 3.12
C ASN A 466 14.65 8.26 4.04
N ASN A 467 13.99 8.22 5.20
CA ASN A 467 13.84 9.38 6.05
C ASN A 467 15.07 9.58 6.96
N ILE A 468 15.32 10.83 7.33
CA ILE A 468 16.46 11.22 8.17
C ILE A 468 15.92 11.74 9.50
N TYR A 469 16.52 11.30 10.61
CA TYR A 469 16.02 11.53 11.97
C TYR A 469 17.14 11.95 12.93
N GLY A 470 16.79 12.68 14.00
CA GLY A 470 17.72 12.98 15.08
C GLY A 470 18.99 13.68 14.58
N ASN A 471 20.15 13.33 15.13
CA ASN A 471 21.41 14.03 14.80
C ASN A 471 21.71 14.09 13.29
N ASP A 472 21.29 13.08 12.52
CA ASP A 472 21.48 13.06 11.07
C ASP A 472 20.72 14.20 10.36
N VAL A 473 19.60 14.67 10.94
CA VAL A 473 18.89 15.88 10.45
C VAL A 473 19.80 17.09 10.59
N LYS A 474 20.40 17.28 11.76
CA LYS A 474 21.31 18.40 12.03
C LYS A 474 22.52 18.36 11.10
N GLU A 475 23.17 17.20 11.00
CA GLU A 475 24.35 17.03 10.14
C GLU A 475 24.02 17.29 8.67
N THR A 476 22.86 16.81 8.21
CA THR A 476 22.44 17.04 6.83
C THR A 476 22.09 18.50 6.56
N LEU A 477 21.38 19.18 7.47
CA LEU A 477 21.06 20.60 7.33
C LEU A 477 22.34 21.48 7.30
N LEU A 478 23.31 21.22 8.16
CA LEU A 478 24.58 21.93 8.17
C LEU A 478 25.38 21.71 6.87
N ARG A 479 25.38 20.48 6.34
CA ARG A 479 25.99 20.17 5.04
C ARG A 479 25.29 20.92 3.90
N LEU A 480 23.96 20.93 3.88
CA LEU A 480 23.18 21.63 2.86
C LEU A 480 23.42 23.16 2.90
N GLN A 481 23.58 23.76 4.09
CA GLN A 481 23.93 25.18 4.21
C GLN A 481 25.30 25.50 3.57
N GLN A 482 26.32 24.68 3.82
CA GLN A 482 27.64 24.84 3.20
C GLN A 482 27.59 24.69 1.67
N GLN A 483 26.78 23.74 1.19
CA GLN A 483 26.54 23.51 -0.23
C GLN A 483 25.79 24.65 -0.92
N GLN A 484 24.88 25.29 -0.20
CA GLN A 484 24.14 26.47 -0.68
C GLN A 484 25.06 27.68 -0.84
N GLU A 485 25.99 27.89 0.10
CA GLU A 485 27.06 28.90 -0.02
C GLU A 485 27.98 28.62 -1.23
N ALA A 486 28.18 27.34 -1.58
CA ALA A 486 28.91 26.91 -2.77
C ALA A 486 28.07 26.95 -4.08
N GLY A 487 26.82 27.42 -4.04
CA GLY A 487 25.97 27.62 -5.21
C GLY A 487 25.13 26.41 -5.64
N THR A 488 25.08 25.34 -4.83
CA THR A 488 24.26 24.14 -5.11
C THR A 488 22.95 24.19 -4.31
N ASN A 489 21.81 23.88 -4.93
CA ASN A 489 20.47 23.97 -4.32
C ASN A 489 19.92 22.57 -3.96
N GLU A 490 20.75 21.70 -3.39
CA GLU A 490 20.39 20.31 -3.01
C GLU A 490 19.29 20.24 -1.95
N ASP A 491 19.03 21.34 -1.24
CA ASP A 491 17.97 21.49 -0.24
C ASP A 491 16.57 21.19 -0.82
N ALA A 492 16.36 21.46 -2.11
CA ALA A 492 15.09 21.25 -2.78
C ALA A 492 14.68 19.77 -2.94
N ALA A 493 15.57 18.82 -2.65
CA ALA A 493 15.25 17.39 -2.62
C ALA A 493 14.44 17.00 -1.37
N TYR A 494 14.46 17.83 -0.31
CA TYR A 494 13.93 17.49 1.00
C TYR A 494 12.81 18.42 1.47
N ILE A 495 11.99 17.91 2.39
CA ILE A 495 11.12 18.70 3.24
C ILE A 495 11.44 18.42 4.72
N LEU A 496 11.10 19.36 5.59
CA LEU A 496 11.03 19.12 7.04
C LEU A 496 9.58 18.87 7.45
N MET A 497 9.40 17.89 8.32
CA MET A 497 8.13 17.58 8.93
C MET A 497 8.29 17.49 10.45
N GLN A 498 7.27 17.95 11.18
CA GLN A 498 7.15 17.73 12.62
C GLN A 498 7.22 16.22 12.91
N ARG A 499 8.10 15.82 13.82
CA ARG A 499 8.10 14.45 14.34
C ARG A 499 6.88 14.26 15.24
N ILE A 500 6.11 13.23 14.93
CA ILE A 500 4.96 12.81 15.73
C ILE A 500 5.44 11.78 16.76
N PHE A 501 4.93 11.88 17.99
CA PHE A 501 5.30 11.00 19.09
C PHE A 501 4.06 10.24 19.58
N PRO A 502 3.75 9.05 19.02
CA PRO A 502 2.63 8.25 19.48
C PRO A 502 2.86 7.64 20.84
N ALA A 503 1.77 7.29 21.53
CA ALA A 503 1.83 6.56 22.78
C ALA A 503 2.49 5.20 22.56
N VAL A 504 3.47 4.87 23.39
CA VAL A 504 4.16 3.59 23.35
C VAL A 504 3.29 2.52 24.00
N SER A 505 3.00 1.45 23.27
CA SER A 505 2.15 0.35 23.72
C SER A 505 2.87 -0.99 23.70
N PRO A 506 2.70 -1.85 24.72
CA PRO A 506 3.24 -3.21 24.71
C PRO A 506 2.51 -4.07 23.67
N ALA A 507 3.27 -4.75 22.81
CA ALA A 507 2.74 -5.68 21.82
C ALA A 507 3.55 -6.99 21.80
N ILE A 508 2.97 -8.03 21.21
CA ILE A 508 3.63 -9.32 20.95
C ILE A 508 3.76 -9.47 19.43
N LEU A 509 4.97 -9.36 18.90
CA LEU A 509 5.23 -9.39 17.46
C LEU A 509 5.65 -10.80 17.04
N ILE A 510 5.08 -11.32 15.97
CA ILE A 510 5.41 -12.63 15.39
C ILE A 510 6.22 -12.43 14.11
N ARG A 511 7.43 -13.00 14.07
CA ARG A 511 8.32 -13.02 12.90
C ARG A 511 9.02 -14.37 12.80
N ASP A 512 9.07 -14.93 11.60
CA ASP A 512 9.79 -16.19 11.33
C ASP A 512 9.39 -17.33 12.32
N GLY A 513 8.11 -17.38 12.71
CA GLY A 513 7.57 -18.35 13.67
C GLY A 513 7.86 -18.06 15.15
N ILE A 514 8.53 -16.95 15.46
CA ILE A 514 8.98 -16.59 16.81
C ILE A 514 8.20 -15.37 17.30
N TYR A 515 7.77 -15.39 18.57
CA TYR A 515 7.15 -14.24 19.20
C TYR A 515 8.16 -13.39 19.99
N HIS A 516 7.96 -12.08 19.97
CA HIS A 516 8.78 -11.08 20.65
C HIS A 516 7.88 -10.12 21.45
N LYS A 517 8.14 -9.96 22.75
CA LYS A 517 7.45 -8.96 23.58
C LYS A 517 8.18 -7.64 23.42
N GLU A 518 7.53 -6.66 22.81
CA GLU A 518 8.16 -5.38 22.45
C GLU A 518 7.34 -4.19 22.92
N GLN A 519 8.00 -3.05 23.09
CA GLN A 519 7.38 -1.74 23.20
C GLN A 519 7.24 -1.16 21.80
N THR A 520 6.04 -0.71 21.43
CA THR A 520 5.70 -0.42 20.03
C THR A 520 4.98 0.89 19.84
N VAL A 521 5.03 1.39 18.61
CA VAL A 521 4.20 2.49 18.12
C VAL A 521 3.53 2.04 16.81
N SER A 522 2.37 2.61 16.53
CA SER A 522 1.51 2.15 15.44
C SER A 522 1.10 3.29 14.50
N GLU A 523 0.95 2.95 13.22
CA GLU A 523 0.62 3.86 12.14
C GLU A 523 -0.61 3.32 11.39
N LEU A 524 -1.70 4.11 11.42
CA LEU A 524 -2.97 3.78 10.77
C LEU A 524 -2.93 4.25 9.31
N GLY A 525 -3.03 3.33 8.36
CA GLY A 525 -3.31 3.61 6.97
C GLY A 525 -4.79 3.43 6.65
N VAL A 526 -5.41 4.43 6.04
CA VAL A 526 -6.81 4.39 5.59
C VAL A 526 -6.83 4.38 4.07
N TYR A 527 -7.42 3.34 3.48
CA TYR A 527 -7.50 3.20 2.03
C TYR A 527 -8.65 4.04 1.46
N GLY A 528 -8.39 4.70 0.33
CA GLY A 528 -9.37 5.45 -0.43
C GLY A 528 -9.46 4.92 -1.86
N ALA A 529 -10.67 4.79 -2.39
CA ALA A 529 -10.93 4.40 -3.76
C ALA A 529 -11.75 5.48 -4.48
N TYR A 530 -11.20 5.97 -5.58
CA TYR A 530 -11.76 7.06 -6.37
C TYR A 530 -11.88 6.68 -7.84
N LEU A 531 -13.03 6.94 -8.44
CA LEU A 531 -13.25 6.81 -9.87
C LEU A 531 -14.16 7.92 -10.36
N ARG A 532 -13.73 8.62 -11.39
CA ARG A 532 -14.51 9.65 -12.06
C ARG A 532 -14.47 9.41 -13.57
N ASN A 533 -15.59 9.67 -14.24
CA ASN A 533 -15.66 9.82 -15.69
C ASN A 533 -16.18 11.22 -16.01
N LYS A 534 -15.34 12.06 -16.62
CA LYS A 534 -15.59 13.49 -16.89
C LYS A 534 -15.99 14.22 -15.60
N THR A 535 -17.24 14.64 -15.50
CA THR A 535 -17.79 15.36 -14.34
C THR A 535 -18.46 14.43 -13.33
N LYS A 536 -18.76 13.17 -13.71
CA LYS A 536 -19.47 12.21 -12.86
C LYS A 536 -18.49 11.46 -11.96
N VAL A 537 -18.59 11.67 -10.66
CA VAL A 537 -17.95 10.82 -9.66
C VAL A 537 -18.72 9.50 -9.60
N ILE A 538 -18.06 8.39 -9.92
CA ILE A 538 -18.62 7.03 -9.95
C ILE A 538 -18.33 6.32 -8.62
N MET A 539 -17.19 6.64 -8.00
CA MET A 539 -16.79 6.11 -6.70
C MET A 539 -15.93 7.16 -5.99
N ASN A 540 -16.22 7.42 -4.72
CA ASN A 540 -15.36 8.20 -3.84
C ASN A 540 -15.59 7.73 -2.40
N GLU A 541 -14.88 6.68 -2.01
CA GLU A 541 -15.18 5.94 -0.78
C GLU A 541 -13.89 5.64 0.02
N HIS A 542 -14.01 5.66 1.35
CA HIS A 542 -13.12 4.89 2.21
C HIS A 542 -13.35 3.39 1.94
N CYS A 543 -12.28 2.61 1.82
CA CYS A 543 -12.40 1.20 1.42
C CYS A 543 -11.71 0.19 2.35
N GLY A 544 -11.36 0.57 3.58
CA GLY A 544 -10.71 -0.31 4.55
C GLY A 544 -9.44 0.32 5.10
N TYR A 545 -8.67 -0.47 5.86
CA TYR A 545 -7.50 0.06 6.56
C TYR A 545 -6.33 -0.93 6.60
N LEU A 546 -5.19 -0.41 7.04
CA LEU A 546 -3.97 -1.11 7.37
C LEU A 546 -3.49 -0.55 8.70
N MET A 547 -3.19 -1.38 9.69
CA MET A 547 -2.39 -0.93 10.83
C MET A 547 -0.98 -1.51 10.67
N ARG A 548 0.03 -0.66 10.84
CA ARG A 548 1.44 -1.07 10.88
C ARG A 548 1.97 -0.80 12.28
N THR A 549 2.59 -1.80 12.87
CA THR A 549 3.16 -1.70 14.23
C THR A 549 4.66 -1.97 14.16
N LYS A 550 5.45 -1.14 14.84
CA LYS A 550 6.91 -1.26 14.88
C LYS A 550 7.42 -1.07 16.29
N VAL A 551 8.62 -1.59 16.57
CA VAL A 551 9.31 -1.32 17.84
C VAL A 551 9.53 0.19 18.00
N SER A 552 9.31 0.72 19.20
CA SER A 552 9.31 2.17 19.46
C SER A 552 10.67 2.83 19.23
N SER A 553 11.74 2.06 19.31
CA SER A 553 13.11 2.49 18.98
C SER A 553 13.40 2.57 17.48
N SER A 554 12.53 2.01 16.61
CA SER A 554 12.73 2.02 15.17
C SER A 554 12.24 3.32 14.54
N ASN A 555 13.13 4.02 13.85
CA ASN A 555 12.77 5.18 13.06
C ASN A 555 11.95 4.77 11.81
N GLU A 556 12.27 3.63 11.20
CA GLU A 556 11.64 3.14 9.97
C GLU A 556 10.41 2.25 10.21
N GLY A 557 9.45 2.25 9.27
CA GLY A 557 8.14 1.61 9.41
C GLY A 557 7.69 0.70 8.26
N GLY A 558 8.56 0.43 7.28
CA GLY A 558 8.21 -0.45 6.16
C GLY A 558 8.11 -1.92 6.56
N VAL A 559 6.96 -2.57 6.31
CA VAL A 559 6.79 -4.03 6.50
C VAL A 559 7.64 -4.80 5.50
N ALA A 560 7.58 -4.43 4.22
CA ALA A 560 8.38 -5.05 3.15
C ALA A 560 9.90 -4.87 3.38
N ALA A 561 10.30 -3.77 4.02
CA ALA A 561 11.68 -3.49 4.40
C ALA A 561 12.11 -4.19 5.72
N GLY A 562 11.20 -4.88 6.41
CA GLY A 562 11.50 -5.67 7.61
C GLY A 562 11.42 -4.93 8.94
N TYR A 563 11.03 -3.64 8.95
CA TYR A 563 11.00 -2.82 10.18
C TYR A 563 9.69 -2.96 10.98
N ALA A 564 8.55 -3.08 10.27
CA ALA A 564 7.23 -3.15 10.88
C ALA A 564 6.57 -4.53 10.68
N VAL A 565 5.51 -4.77 11.43
CA VAL A 565 4.58 -5.90 11.26
C VAL A 565 3.20 -5.39 10.85
N LEU A 566 2.39 -6.27 10.25
CA LEU A 566 0.98 -6.03 10.00
C LEU A 566 0.18 -6.17 11.30
N ASP A 567 -0.85 -5.35 11.45
CA ASP A 567 -1.70 -5.32 12.64
C ASP A 567 -3.14 -4.97 12.23
N SER A 568 -4.07 -5.09 13.17
CA SER A 568 -5.41 -4.51 13.06
C SER A 568 -5.68 -3.59 14.26
N ILE A 569 -6.84 -2.93 14.25
CA ILE A 569 -7.24 -2.07 15.36
C ILE A 569 -8.30 -2.75 16.23
N TYR A 570 -8.29 -2.41 17.50
CA TYR A 570 -9.34 -2.70 18.47
C TYR A 570 -9.89 -1.36 18.96
N LEU A 571 -11.13 -1.04 18.58
CA LEU A 571 -11.77 0.22 18.91
C LEU A 571 -12.09 0.29 20.41
N VAL A 572 -11.68 1.40 21.03
CA VAL A 572 -11.91 1.74 22.44
C VAL A 572 -12.57 3.09 22.61
#